data_AF-A0A7X5YJE6-F1
#
_entry.id   AF-A0A7X5YJE6-F1
#
_cell.length_a   1.000
_cell.length_b   1.000
_cell.length_c   1.000
_cell.angle_alpha   90.00
_cell.angle_beta   90.00
_cell.angle_gamma   90.00
#
_symmetry.space_group_name_H-M   'P 1'
#
loop_
_entity.id
_entity.type
_entity.pdbx_description
1 polymer ?
#
loop_
_entity_poly.entity_id
_entity_poly.type
_entity_poly.pdbx_seq_one_letter_code
_entity_poly.pdbx_strand_id
1 'polypeptide(L)' 'MTDQPTTDADIPRVIEQIVELQREYFFENKGKDHERRKRLRDIIDRATPNGAA' A
#
# COMPACT_ATOMS: atom_id res chain seq x y z
N MET A 1 -5.69 12.94 -18.55
CA MET A 1 -5.68 12.39 -17.18
C MET A 1 -4.55 13.09 -16.46
N THR A 2 -4.83 13.73 -15.33
CA THR A 2 -3.88 14.55 -14.58
C THR A 2 -2.93 13.65 -13.78
N ASP A 3 -1.71 13.51 -14.29
CA ASP A 3 -0.55 12.90 -13.62
C ASP A 3 -0.11 13.77 -12.44
N GLN A 4 -0.60 13.48 -11.23
CA GLN A 4 -0.14 14.16 -10.02
C GLN A 4 0.87 13.28 -9.28
N PRO A 5 2.13 13.73 -9.08
CA PRO A 5 3.07 13.03 -8.23
C PRO A 5 2.53 12.98 -6.80
N THR A 6 2.74 11.85 -6.12
CA THR A 6 2.48 11.69 -4.69
C THR A 6 3.15 12.84 -3.95
N THR A 7 2.36 13.71 -3.31
CA THR A 7 2.94 14.84 -2.60
C THR A 7 3.56 14.34 -1.30
N ASP A 8 4.55 15.06 -0.76
CA ASP A 8 5.22 14.70 0.50
C ASP A 8 4.22 14.52 1.67
N ALA A 9 3.07 15.19 1.59
CA ALA A 9 1.95 15.08 2.52
C ALA A 9 1.14 13.76 2.40
N ASP A 10 1.25 13.03 1.29
CA ASP A 10 0.52 11.77 1.05
C ASP A 10 1.33 10.54 1.52
N ILE A 11 2.65 10.67 1.63
CA ILE A 11 3.56 9.60 2.10
C ILE A 11 3.16 9.07 3.49
N PRO A 12 2.87 9.92 4.51
CA PRO A 12 2.46 9.44 5.83
C PRO A 12 1.19 8.58 5.79
N ARG A 13 0.20 8.94 4.95
CA ARG A 13 -1.07 8.21 4.81
C ARG A 13 -0.88 6.85 4.16
N VAL A 14 0.05 6.74 3.21
CA VAL A 14 0.38 5.46 2.57
C VAL A 14 1.11 4.55 3.54
N ILE A 15 2.06 5.10 4.31
CA ILE A 15 2.77 4.35 5.36
C ILE A 15 1.79 3.82 6.40
N GLU A 16 0.83 4.63 6.85
CA GLU A 16 -0.22 4.21 7.79
C GLU A 16 -1.01 3.01 7.26
N GLN A 17 -1.51 3.08 6.03
CA GLN A 17 -2.23 1.97 5.39
C GLN A 17 -1.38 0.68 5.30
N ILE A 18 -0.08 0.81 5.02
CA ILE A 18 0.83 -0.34 4.99
C ILE A 18 0.99 -0.94 6.40
N VAL A 19 1.18 -0.11 7.42
CA VAL A 19 1.34 -0.57 8.81
C VAL A 19 0.07 -1.27 9.30
N GLU A 20 -1.10 -0.73 9.02
CA GLU A 20 -2.40 -1.34 9.35
C GLU A 20 -2.56 -2.70 8.65
N LEU A 21 -2.25 -2.79 7.36
CA LEU A 21 -2.26 -4.05 6.62
C LEU A 21 -1.33 -5.10 7.26
N GLN A 22 -0.13 -4.70 7.68
CA GLN A 22 0.79 -5.63 8.36
C GLN A 22 0.22 -6.11 9.70
N ARG A 23 -0.43 -5.22 10.47
CA ARG A 23 -1.08 -5.61 11.73
C ARG A 23 -2.21 -6.60 11.49
N GLU A 24 -3.10 -6.35 10.53
CA GLU A 24 -4.22 -7.25 10.17
C GLU A 24 -3.71 -8.66 9.84
N TYR A 25 -2.66 -8.77 9.04
CA TYR A 25 -2.12 -10.07 8.61
C TYR A 25 -1.23 -10.74 9.65
N PHE A 26 -0.68 -9.98 10.59
CA PHE A 26 0.05 -10.54 11.72
C PHE A 26 -0.89 -11.18 12.75
N PHE A 27 -2.00 -10.50 13.09
CA PHE A 27 -2.90 -10.94 14.15
C PHE A 27 -4.08 -11.80 13.67
N GLU A 28 -4.72 -11.43 12.56
CA GLU A 28 -6.03 -11.99 12.18
C GLU A 28 -5.96 -12.91 10.95
N ASN A 29 -5.05 -12.63 10.02
CA ASN A 29 -4.97 -13.31 8.72
C ASN A 29 -3.66 -14.08 8.50
N LYS A 30 -3.10 -14.65 9.57
CA LYS A 30 -1.82 -15.40 9.54
C LYS A 30 -1.87 -16.52 8.49
N GLY A 31 -0.88 -16.54 7.59
CA GLY A 31 -0.76 -17.52 6.50
C GLY A 31 -1.39 -17.12 5.17
N LYS A 32 -2.06 -15.97 5.08
CA LYS A 32 -2.60 -15.42 3.82
C LYS A 32 -1.61 -14.49 3.10
N ASP A 33 -0.35 -14.91 2.98
CA ASP A 33 0.73 -14.10 2.37
C ASP A 33 0.42 -13.62 0.95
N HIS A 34 -0.31 -14.43 0.16
CA HIS A 34 -0.72 -14.05 -1.18
C HIS A 34 -1.68 -12.85 -1.16
N GLU A 35 -2.73 -12.89 -0.32
CA GLU A 35 -3.68 -11.78 -0.20
C GLU A 35 -3.02 -10.53 0.38
N ARG A 36 -2.11 -10.69 1.36
CA ARG A 36 -1.31 -9.57 1.90
C ARG A 36 -0.55 -8.87 0.79
N ARG A 37 0.17 -9.64 -0.03
CA ARG A 37 0.97 -9.09 -1.14
C ARG A 37 0.10 -8.40 -2.19
N LYS A 38 -1.07 -8.95 -2.51
CA LYS A 38 -2.02 -8.33 -3.43
C LYS A 38 -2.49 -6.97 -2.93
N ARG A 39 -2.96 -6.89 -1.67
CA ARG A 39 -3.42 -5.62 -1.08
C ARG A 39 -2.29 -4.60 -0.92
N LEU A 40 -1.10 -5.06 -0.55
CA LEU A 40 0.08 -4.18 -0.46
C LEU A 40 0.41 -3.58 -1.83
N ARG A 41 0.34 -4.39 -2.89
CA ARG A 41 0.55 -3.93 -4.25
C ARG A 41 -0.49 -2.89 -4.67
N ASP A 42 -1.76 -3.12 -4.36
CA ASP A 42 -2.83 -2.15 -4.65
C ASP A 42 -2.61 -0.80 -3.95
N ILE A 43 -2.15 -0.80 -2.69
CA ILE A 43 -1.83 0.44 -1.94
C ILE A 43 -0.70 1.20 -2.63
N ILE A 44 0.37 0.49 -3.00
CA ILE A 44 1.53 1.07 -3.69
C ILE A 44 1.11 1.59 -5.07
N ASP A 45 0.39 0.82 -5.88
CA ASP A 45 0.00 1.22 -7.25
C ASP A 45 -0.90 2.46 -7.25
N ARG A 46 -1.79 2.61 -6.27
CA ARG A 46 -2.58 3.85 -6.09
C ARG A 46 -1.72 5.03 -5.67
N ALA A 47 -0.71 4.79 -4.83
CA ALA A 47 0.19 5.81 -4.33
C ALA A 47 1.24 6.23 -5.36
N THR A 48 1.67 5.31 -6.23
CA THR A 48 2.67 5.51 -7.28
C THR A 48 2.09 5.11 -8.63
N PRO A 49 1.23 5.95 -9.24
CA PRO A 49 0.57 5.66 -10.52
C PRO A 49 1.54 5.60 -11.70
N ASN A 50 2.71 6.23 -11.59
CA ASN A 50 3.83 6.00 -12.50
C ASN A 50 4.66 4.84 -11.97
N GLY A 51 4.43 3.64 -12.52
CA GLY A 51 5.23 2.46 -12.21
C GLY A 51 6.71 2.76 -12.37
N ALA A 52 7.42 2.95 -11.26
CA ALA A 52 8.86 2.81 -11.23
C ALA A 52 9.17 1.31 -11.38
N ALA A 53 9.16 0.86 -12.62
CA ALA A 53 9.74 -0.40 -13.08
C ALA A 53 10.83 -0.05 -14.10
#